data_AF-A0A0M3QUW3-F1
#
_entry.id   AF-A0A0M3QUW3-F1
#
_cell.length_a   1.000
_cell.length_b   1.000
_cell.length_c   1.000
_cell.angle_alpha   90.00
_cell.angle_beta   90.00
_cell.angle_gamma   90.00
#
_symmetry.space_group_name_H-M   'P 1'
#
loop_
_entity.id
_entity.type
_entity.pdbx_description
1 polymer ?
#
loop_
_entity_poly.entity_id
_entity_poly.type
_entity_poly.pdbx_seq_one_letter_code
_entity_poly.pdbx_strand_id
1 'polypeptide(L)'
;MLGMFFDEGIMLGVNMEHNIIYELADRIYCASSRSARERQLLLELSSVKFANVAQALELLCRKFEHVPQVELLLAGEDQQGLYLFAIKSYGTYSRVSYSAYGALATKHLQQHWTPFLSNKQAEQLAHEALNLSMGQQQCRHDLCFMFKLKPRL
;
A
#
# COMPACT_ATOMS: atom_id res chain seq x y z
N MET A 1 -7.17 4.68 -1.53
CA MET A 1 -6.07 4.12 -0.69
C MET A 1 -4.78 4.88 -0.97
N LEU A 2 -3.77 4.77 -0.11
CA LEU A 2 -2.45 5.36 -0.30
C LEU A 2 -1.34 4.53 0.36
N GLY A 3 -0.11 4.81 -0.02
CA GLY A 3 1.09 4.29 0.62
C GLY A 3 2.22 5.29 0.47
N MET A 4 3.05 5.45 1.51
CA MET A 4 4.20 6.35 1.46
C MET A 4 5.30 5.95 2.42
N PHE A 5 6.54 6.26 2.03
CA PHE A 5 7.66 6.26 2.96
C PHE A 5 7.56 7.45 3.92
N PHE A 6 8.05 7.24 5.14
CA PHE A 6 8.30 8.28 6.13
C PHE A 6 9.65 7.99 6.82
N ASP A 7 10.05 8.83 7.77
CA ASP A 7 11.41 8.78 8.33
C ASP A 7 11.77 7.40 8.89
N GLU A 8 10.85 6.77 9.63
CA GLU A 8 11.10 5.48 10.28
C GLU A 8 10.54 4.26 9.51
N GLY A 9 9.92 4.41 8.34
CA GLY A 9 9.25 3.26 7.70
C GLY A 9 8.42 3.53 6.46
N ILE A 10 7.44 2.65 6.23
CA ILE A 10 6.37 2.81 5.24
C ILE A 10 5.03 2.80 5.96
N MET A 11 4.11 3.65 5.53
CA MET A 11 2.72 3.60 5.96
C MET A 11 1.82 3.28 4.77
N LEU A 12 0.86 2.37 4.99
CA LEU A 12 -0.28 2.15 4.11
C LEU A 12 -1.53 2.75 4.76
N GLY A 13 -2.40 3.33 3.95
CA GLY A 13 -3.65 3.92 4.41
C GLY A 13 -4.82 3.60 3.49
N VAL A 14 -5.96 3.24 4.07
CA VAL A 14 -7.16 2.86 3.33
C VAL A 14 -8.40 3.55 3.91
N ASN A 15 -9.37 3.85 3.03
CA ASN A 15 -10.76 4.00 3.46
C ASN A 15 -11.36 2.60 3.59
N MET A 16 -11.82 2.24 4.80
CA MET A 16 -12.36 0.92 5.13
C MET A 16 -13.65 0.56 4.40
N GLU A 17 -14.38 1.51 3.83
CA GLU A 17 -15.62 1.23 3.09
C GLU A 17 -15.32 0.53 1.76
N HIS A 18 -14.26 0.99 1.08
CA HIS A 18 -13.95 0.59 -0.29
C HIS A 18 -12.67 -0.23 -0.39
N ASN A 19 -11.83 -0.21 0.64
CA ASN A 19 -10.47 -0.75 0.59
C ASN A 19 -10.14 -1.50 1.88
N ILE A 20 -9.08 -2.29 1.85
CA ILE A 20 -8.62 -3.12 2.95
C ILE A 20 -7.12 -3.36 2.83
N ILE A 21 -6.45 -3.51 3.99
CA ILE A 21 -5.05 -3.90 4.07
C ILE A 21 -4.99 -5.38 4.47
N TYR A 22 -4.28 -6.18 3.69
CA TYR A 22 -4.01 -7.59 3.93
C TYR A 22 -2.57 -7.76 4.39
N GLU A 23 -2.37 -8.53 5.46
CA GLU A 23 -1.06 -9.11 5.77
C GLU A 23 -0.89 -10.37 4.91
N LEU A 24 0.10 -10.38 4.02
CA LEU A 24 0.39 -11.51 3.13
C LEU A 24 1.41 -12.48 3.75
N ALA A 25 2.39 -11.93 4.46
CA ALA A 25 3.39 -12.64 5.24
C ALA A 25 4.01 -11.69 6.28
N ASP A 26 4.92 -12.21 7.10
CA ASP A 26 5.68 -11.39 8.05
C ASP A 26 6.34 -10.22 7.30
N ARG A 27 5.96 -9.00 7.69
CA ARG A 27 6.43 -7.73 7.11
C ARG A 27 6.15 -7.55 5.62
N ILE A 28 5.11 -8.20 5.08
CA ILE A 28 4.62 -7.98 3.71
C ILE A 28 3.13 -7.71 3.75
N TYR A 29 2.75 -6.48 3.40
CA TYR A 29 1.38 -5.99 3.44
C TYR A 29 0.91 -5.54 2.06
N CYS A 30 -0.36 -5.73 1.79
CA CYS A 30 -0.98 -5.33 0.53
C CYS A 30 -2.27 -4.54 0.78
N ALA A 31 -2.34 -3.31 0.28
CA ALA A 31 -3.59 -2.56 0.24
C ALA A 31 -4.29 -2.78 -1.11
N SER A 32 -5.59 -3.10 -1.08
CA SER A 32 -6.41 -3.38 -2.26
C SER A 32 -7.81 -2.78 -2.12
N SER A 33 -8.55 -2.66 -3.22
CA SER A 33 -9.99 -2.46 -3.14
C SER A 33 -10.69 -3.69 -2.53
N ARG A 34 -11.90 -3.49 -2.02
CA ARG A 34 -12.77 -4.55 -1.48
C ARG A 34 -13.58 -5.26 -2.57
N SER A 35 -13.26 -5.08 -3.85
CA SER A 35 -13.99 -5.76 -4.92
C SER A 35 -13.92 -7.28 -4.75
N ALA A 36 -15.02 -7.97 -5.06
CA ALA A 36 -15.11 -9.42 -4.90
C ALA A 36 -14.00 -10.15 -5.69
N ARG A 37 -13.67 -9.63 -6.87
CA ARG A 37 -12.60 -10.16 -7.74
C ARG A 37 -11.22 -10.04 -7.11
N GLU A 38 -10.83 -8.84 -6.66
CA GLU A 38 -9.51 -8.65 -6.03
C GLU A 38 -9.39 -9.45 -4.75
N ARG A 39 -10.45 -9.47 -3.93
CA ARG A 39 -10.50 -10.27 -2.72
C ARG A 39 -10.30 -11.76 -3.01
N GLN A 40 -10.95 -12.32 -4.02
CA GLN A 40 -10.79 -13.73 -4.38
C GLN A 40 -9.34 -14.04 -4.77
N LEU A 41 -8.73 -13.22 -5.64
CA LEU A 41 -7.36 -13.41 -6.09
C LEU A 41 -6.35 -13.31 -4.95
N LEU A 42 -6.55 -12.40 -4.00
CA LEU A 42 -5.70 -12.26 -2.81
C LEU A 42 -5.89 -13.41 -1.81
N LEU A 43 -7.11 -13.93 -1.65
CA LEU A 43 -7.36 -15.09 -0.78
C LEU A 43 -6.64 -16.34 -1.29
N GLU A 44 -6.48 -16.51 -2.59
CA GLU A 44 -5.67 -17.60 -3.18
C GLU A 44 -4.18 -17.51 -2.79
N LEU A 45 -3.71 -16.35 -2.36
CA LEU A 45 -2.34 -16.15 -1.88
C LEU A 45 -2.18 -16.39 -0.37
N SER A 46 -3.27 -16.53 0.38
CA SER A 46 -3.23 -16.65 1.85
C SER A 46 -2.47 -17.87 2.38
N SER A 47 -2.35 -18.93 1.59
CA SER A 47 -1.59 -20.14 1.95
C SER A 47 -0.15 -20.14 1.43
N VAL A 48 0.24 -19.11 0.67
CA VAL A 48 1.57 -19.05 0.05
C VAL A 48 2.58 -18.51 1.05
N LYS A 49 3.71 -19.20 1.18
CA LYS A 49 4.86 -18.69 1.93
C LYS A 49 5.78 -17.92 0.99
N PHE A 50 5.89 -16.62 1.22
CA PHE A 50 6.82 -15.76 0.47
C PHE A 50 8.20 -15.78 1.14
N ALA A 51 9.24 -15.96 0.34
CA ALA A 51 10.62 -15.90 0.79
C ALA A 51 11.12 -14.44 0.92
N ASN A 52 10.62 -13.54 0.07
CA ASN A 52 10.98 -12.11 0.04
C ASN A 52 9.89 -11.28 -0.66
N VAL A 53 10.07 -9.95 -0.67
CA VAL A 53 9.09 -9.03 -1.27
C VAL A 53 9.01 -9.20 -2.78
N ALA A 54 10.14 -9.49 -3.44
CA ALA A 54 10.17 -9.70 -4.89
C ALA A 54 9.31 -10.88 -5.34
N GLN A 55 9.31 -11.99 -4.58
CA GLN A 55 8.46 -13.14 -4.88
C GLN A 55 6.97 -12.82 -4.68
N ALA A 56 6.63 -12.07 -3.62
CA ALA A 56 5.26 -11.62 -3.40
C ALA A 56 4.77 -10.74 -4.56
N LEU A 57 5.61 -9.81 -5.00
CA LEU A 57 5.36 -8.96 -6.16
C LEU A 57 5.13 -9.77 -7.44
N GLU A 58 6.03 -10.71 -7.75
CA GLU A 58 5.91 -11.55 -8.96
C GLU A 58 4.60 -12.34 -8.98
N LEU A 59 4.22 -12.94 -7.85
CA LEU A 59 2.98 -13.71 -7.74
C LEU A 59 1.73 -12.84 -7.84
N LEU A 60 1.73 -11.66 -7.20
CA LEU A 60 0.65 -10.69 -7.37
C LEU A 60 0.54 -10.27 -8.85
N CYS A 61 1.65 -9.87 -9.48
CA CYS A 61 1.66 -9.47 -10.89
C CYS A 61 1.08 -10.56 -11.79
N ARG A 62 1.42 -11.84 -11.57
CA ARG A 62 0.81 -12.97 -12.29
C ARG A 62 -0.68 -13.10 -12.04
N LYS A 63 -1.13 -13.03 -10.79
CA LYS A 63 -2.58 -13.10 -10.45
C LYS A 63 -3.39 -11.98 -11.10
N PHE A 64 -2.76 -10.83 -11.33
CA PHE A 64 -3.40 -9.64 -11.86
C PHE A 64 -3.09 -9.38 -13.36
N GLU A 65 -2.43 -10.32 -14.06
CA GLU A 65 -1.96 -10.13 -15.45
C GLU A 65 -3.11 -9.93 -16.47
N HIS A 66 -4.29 -10.47 -16.17
CA HIS A 66 -5.50 -10.35 -16.99
C HIS A 66 -6.54 -9.37 -16.41
N VAL A 67 -6.12 -8.51 -15.49
CA VAL A 67 -7.00 -7.54 -14.83
C VAL A 67 -6.73 -6.14 -15.41
N PRO A 68 -7.69 -5.55 -16.16
CA PRO A 68 -7.46 -4.30 -16.89
C PRO A 68 -7.43 -3.06 -16.00
N GLN A 69 -7.98 -3.14 -14.79
CA GLN A 69 -7.95 -2.09 -13.79
C GLN A 69 -7.67 -2.72 -12.44
N VAL A 70 -6.60 -2.26 -11.79
CA VAL A 70 -6.10 -2.82 -10.54
C VAL A 70 -5.69 -1.66 -9.64
N GLU A 71 -6.15 -1.71 -8.41
CA GLU A 71 -5.75 -0.76 -7.38
C GLU A 71 -5.08 -1.51 -6.23
N LEU A 72 -3.75 -1.67 -6.33
CA LEU A 72 -2.95 -2.47 -5.41
C LEU A 72 -1.66 -1.73 -5.02
N LEU A 73 -1.43 -1.62 -3.73
CA LEU A 73 -0.13 -1.23 -3.17
C LEU A 73 0.45 -2.42 -2.43
N LEU A 74 1.71 -2.74 -2.69
CA LEU A 74 2.48 -3.72 -1.95
C LEU A 74 3.56 -2.99 -1.17
N ALA A 75 3.53 -3.12 0.15
CA ALA A 75 4.60 -2.67 1.03
C ALA A 75 5.26 -3.89 1.67
N GLY A 76 6.59 -3.90 1.74
CA GLY A 76 7.26 -4.95 2.49
C GLY A 76 8.69 -4.60 2.86
N GLU A 77 9.23 -5.37 3.79
CA GLU A 77 10.65 -5.35 4.14
C GLU A 77 11.23 -6.76 3.99
N ASP A 78 12.39 -6.85 3.33
CA ASP A 78 13.21 -8.04 3.35
C ASP A 78 14.68 -7.67 3.65
N GLN A 79 15.60 -8.63 3.48
CA GLN A 79 17.02 -8.43 3.78
C GLN A 79 17.68 -7.30 2.97
N GLN A 80 17.08 -6.89 1.86
CA GLN A 80 17.59 -5.80 1.02
C GLN A 80 16.99 -4.44 1.40
N GLY A 81 15.98 -4.42 2.27
CA GLY A 81 15.40 -3.20 2.85
C GLY A 81 13.90 -3.06 2.59
N LEU A 82 13.45 -1.81 2.59
CA LEU A 82 12.04 -1.46 2.46
C LEU A 82 11.63 -1.23 0.99
N TYR A 83 10.42 -1.66 0.68
CA TYR A 83 9.84 -1.62 -0.64
C TYR A 83 8.39 -1.13 -0.58
N LEU A 84 8.07 -0.21 -1.48
CA LEU A 84 6.70 0.15 -1.80
C LEU A 84 6.55 0.07 -3.31
N PHE A 85 5.58 -0.73 -3.76
CA PHE A 85 5.23 -0.92 -5.15
C PHE A 85 3.78 -0.54 -5.39
N ALA A 86 3.53 0.19 -6.48
CA ALA A 86 2.21 0.34 -7.05
C ALA A 86 2.03 -0.68 -8.17
N ILE A 87 1.10 -1.61 -8.01
CA ILE A 87 0.73 -2.59 -9.03
C ILE A 87 -0.42 -2.00 -9.84
N LYS A 88 -0.25 -2.02 -11.16
CA LYS A 88 -1.12 -1.39 -12.15
C LYS A 88 -1.78 -2.47 -13.00
N SER A 89 -2.55 -2.02 -13.99
CA SER A 89 -3.21 -2.87 -14.97
C SER A 89 -2.28 -3.92 -15.58
N TYR A 90 -2.84 -5.09 -15.86
CA TYR A 90 -2.18 -6.20 -16.54
C TYR A 90 -0.90 -6.67 -15.83
N GLY A 91 -0.90 -6.66 -14.50
CA GLY A 91 0.22 -7.16 -13.70
C GLY A 91 1.49 -6.31 -13.78
N THR A 92 1.44 -5.13 -14.38
CA THR A 92 2.59 -4.22 -14.41
C THR A 92 2.79 -3.55 -13.05
N TYR A 93 3.99 -3.10 -12.73
CA TYR A 93 4.28 -2.46 -11.46
C TYR A 93 5.33 -1.36 -11.56
N SER A 94 5.38 -0.51 -10.54
CA SER A 94 6.44 0.48 -10.36
C SER A 94 6.82 0.60 -8.89
N ARG A 95 8.13 0.67 -8.60
CA ARG A 95 8.62 1.05 -7.26
C ARG A 95 8.39 2.55 -7.07
N VAL A 96 7.87 2.95 -5.93
CA VAL A 96 7.46 4.33 -5.66
C VAL A 96 7.84 4.76 -4.25
N SER A 97 8.09 6.06 -4.05
CA SER A 97 8.28 6.63 -2.71
C SER A 97 6.94 6.96 -2.03
N TYR A 98 5.92 7.22 -2.83
CA TYR A 98 4.54 7.39 -2.41
C TYR A 98 3.61 7.05 -3.58
N SER A 99 2.37 6.70 -3.27
CA SER A 99 1.29 6.54 -4.24
C SER A 99 -0.06 6.70 -3.56
N ALA A 100 -1.03 7.20 -4.29
CA ALA A 100 -2.42 7.22 -3.89
C ALA A 100 -3.32 6.91 -5.09
N TYR A 101 -4.48 6.35 -4.79
CA TYR A 101 -5.57 6.16 -5.74
C TYR A 101 -6.63 7.23 -5.48
N GLY A 102 -6.95 7.99 -6.53
CA GLY A 102 -7.80 9.19 -6.50
C GLY A 102 -7.01 10.46 -6.80
N ALA A 103 -7.44 11.22 -7.83
CA ALA A 103 -6.68 12.37 -8.36
C ALA A 103 -6.35 13.44 -7.31
N LEU A 104 -7.29 13.73 -6.40
CA LEU A 104 -7.09 14.72 -5.33
C LEU A 104 -6.09 14.23 -4.29
N ALA A 105 -6.17 12.97 -3.86
CA ALA A 105 -5.21 12.39 -2.93
C ALA A 105 -3.80 12.32 -3.52
N THR A 106 -3.67 11.92 -4.78
CA THR A 106 -2.38 11.90 -5.50
C THR A 106 -1.76 13.29 -5.54
N LYS A 107 -2.56 14.31 -5.89
CA LYS A 107 -2.09 15.70 -5.90
C LYS A 107 -1.68 16.19 -4.52
N HIS A 108 -2.44 15.84 -3.47
CA HIS A 108 -2.12 16.20 -2.09
C HIS A 108 -0.79 15.61 -1.64
N LEU A 109 -0.58 14.30 -1.88
CA LEU A 109 0.70 13.66 -1.58
C LEU A 109 1.84 14.30 -2.37
N GLN A 110 1.65 14.58 -3.67
CA GLN A 110 2.68 15.21 -4.49
C GLN A 110 3.12 16.59 -3.94
N GLN A 111 2.22 17.34 -3.31
CA GLN A 111 2.49 18.69 -2.79
C GLN A 111 3.07 18.70 -1.38
N HIS A 112 2.71 17.72 -0.54
CA HIS A 112 2.98 17.75 0.90
C HIS A 112 3.89 16.63 1.40
N TRP A 113 4.10 15.57 0.61
CA TRP A 113 4.97 14.48 1.02
C TRP A 113 6.45 14.87 0.97
N THR A 114 7.18 14.44 2.01
CA THR A 114 8.65 14.48 2.05
C THR A 114 9.17 13.18 2.69
N PRO A 115 10.42 12.76 2.41
CA PRO A 115 10.95 11.52 2.98
C PRO A 115 11.19 11.56 4.49
N PHE A 116 11.20 12.74 5.11
CA PHE A 116 11.54 12.94 6.54
C PHE A 116 10.33 13.26 7.42
N LEU A 117 9.12 12.87 6.99
CA LEU A 117 7.94 13.03 7.81
C LEU A 117 8.07 12.18 9.09
N SER A 118 7.84 12.82 10.23
CA SER A 118 7.63 12.10 11.49
C SER A 118 6.36 11.26 11.43
N ASN A 119 6.22 10.29 12.34
CA ASN A 119 5.07 9.38 12.38
C ASN A 119 3.74 10.15 12.42
N LYS A 120 3.67 11.20 13.25
CA LYS A 120 2.48 12.06 13.38
C LYS A 120 2.19 12.85 12.11
N GLN A 121 3.22 13.37 11.45
CA GLN A 121 3.04 14.12 10.19
C GLN A 121 2.61 13.20 9.05
N ALA A 122 3.17 11.99 8.99
CA ALA A 122 2.76 10.98 8.03
C ALA A 122 1.29 10.59 8.24
N GLU A 123 0.91 10.27 9.48
CA GLU A 123 -0.47 9.95 9.87
C GLU A 123 -1.46 11.05 9.47
N GLN A 124 -1.14 12.30 9.83
CA GLN A 124 -1.96 13.46 9.48
C GLN A 124 -2.10 13.61 7.96
N LEU A 125 -0.99 13.54 7.22
CA LEU A 125 -1.00 13.64 5.76
C LEU A 125 -1.85 12.54 5.11
N ALA A 126 -1.80 11.32 5.64
CA ALA A 126 -2.64 10.24 5.15
C ALA A 126 -4.12 10.49 5.39
N HIS A 127 -4.50 10.94 6.58
CA HIS A 127 -5.90 11.28 6.86
C HIS A 127 -6.42 12.38 5.95
N GLU A 128 -5.64 13.44 5.74
CA GLU A 128 -5.99 14.51 4.80
C GLU A 128 -6.18 13.97 3.38
N ALA A 129 -5.22 13.19 2.87
CA ALA A 129 -5.30 12.62 1.53
C ALA A 129 -6.48 11.66 1.35
N LEU A 130 -6.78 10.81 2.34
CA LEU A 130 -7.89 9.86 2.29
C LEU A 130 -9.25 10.58 2.31
N ASN A 131 -9.39 11.63 3.12
CA ASN A 131 -10.60 12.46 3.16
C ASN A 131 -10.89 13.17 1.84
N LEU A 132 -9.85 13.60 1.11
CA LEU A 132 -10.02 14.25 -0.19
C LEU A 132 -10.60 13.33 -1.27
N SER A 133 -10.51 12.02 -1.09
CA SER A 133 -10.94 11.04 -2.11
C SER A 133 -12.45 10.78 -2.14
N MET A 134 -13.19 11.16 -1.09
CA MET A 134 -14.56 10.68 -0.85
C MET A 134 -15.62 11.78 -0.66
N GLY A 135 -15.24 13.06 -0.72
CA GLY A 135 -16.15 14.15 -0.37
C GLY A 135 -16.52 14.16 1.12
N GLN A 136 -17.44 15.01 1.54
CA GLN A 136 -17.74 15.33 2.96
C GLN A 136 -18.34 14.18 3.82
N GLN A 137 -18.28 12.93 3.37
CA GLN A 137 -18.73 11.79 4.18
C GLN A 137 -17.65 11.40 5.19
N GLN A 138 -18.04 11.23 6.46
CA GLN A 138 -17.17 10.71 7.52
C GLN A 138 -16.75 9.27 7.21
N CYS A 139 -15.61 9.11 6.55
CA CYS A 139 -15.06 7.80 6.24
C CYS A 139 -14.21 7.29 7.42
N ARG A 140 -14.30 5.98 7.69
CA ARG A 140 -13.37 5.32 8.62
C ARG A 140 -12.08 4.98 7.89
N HIS A 141 -10.96 5.39 8.47
CA HIS A 141 -9.63 5.09 7.95
C HIS A 141 -8.98 3.96 8.74
N ASP A 142 -8.22 3.13 8.04
CA ASP A 142 -7.31 2.17 8.64
C ASP A 142 -5.90 2.47 8.12
N LEU A 143 -4.94 2.52 9.05
CA LEU A 143 -3.56 2.90 8.80
C LEU A 143 -2.65 1.79 9.33
N CYS A 144 -1.77 1.29 8.48
CA CYS A 144 -0.78 0.28 8.82
C CYS A 144 0.61 0.90 8.74
N PHE A 145 1.33 0.88 9.87
CA PHE A 145 2.72 1.35 9.96
C PHE A 145 3.67 0.16 9.95
N MET A 146 4.59 0.16 9.00
CA MET A 146 5.70 -0.79 8.92
C MET A 146 7.02 -0.05 9.20
N PHE A 147 7.47 -0.11 10.45
CA PHE A 147 8.71 0.51 10.92
C PHE A 147 9.94 -0.30 10.49
N LYS A 148 10.98 0.36 9.97
CA LYS A 148 12.29 -0.24 9.64
C LYS A 148 12.78 -1.15 10.76
N LEU A 149 13.29 -2.33 10.42
CA LEU A 149 14.02 -3.12 11.39
C LEU A 149 15.27 -2.35 11.82
N LYS A 150 15.42 -2.15 13.14
CA LYS A 150 16.70 -1.66 13.68
C LYS A 150 17.76 -2.72 13.36
N PRO A 151 18.96 -2.32 12.90
CA PRO A 151 20.08 -3.24 12.81
C PRO A 151 20.24 -3.93 14.16
N ARG A 152 20.23 -5.26 14.17
CA ARG A 152 20.63 -6.01 15.38
C ARG A 152 22.12 -5.73 15.57
N LEU A 153 22.44 -4.92 16.58
CA LEU A 153 23.80 -4.67 17.05
C LEU A 153 24.44 -5.97 17.56
#